data_AF-A0A259LKH4-F1
#
_entry.id   AF-A0A259LKH4-F1
#
_cell.length_a   1.000
_cell.length_b   1.000
_cell.length_c   1.000
_cell.angle_alpha   90.00
_cell.angle_beta   90.00
_cell.angle_gamma   90.00
#
_symmetry.space_group_name_H-M   'P 1'
#
loop_
_entity.id
_entity.type
_entity.pdbx_description
1 polymer ?
#
loop_
_entity_poly.entity_id
_entity_poly.type
_entity_poly.pdbx_seq_one_letter_code
_entity_poly.pdbx_strand_id
1 'polypeptide(L)'
;LPGAAEERAKNDAAWAVLEKFEKPVLTAFADDDPVTKGGEAAFQTRFPGAKGQKHVTISGGGHFLQEHRPEAFSQAIIDFIRANP
;
A
#
# COMPACT_ATOMS: atom_id res chain seq x y z
N LEU A 1 -3.78 16.58 20.95
CA LEU A 1 -4.78 17.50 20.36
C LEU A 1 -6.16 17.02 20.77
N PRO A 2 -7.12 17.91 21.08
CA PRO A 2 -8.52 17.53 21.24
C PRO A 2 -9.02 16.72 20.03
N GLY A 3 -9.80 15.67 20.26
CA GLY A 3 -10.32 14.78 19.20
C GLY A 3 -9.37 13.68 18.71
N ALA A 4 -8.06 13.75 18.99
CA ALA A 4 -7.08 12.79 18.46
C ALA A 4 -7.35 11.33 18.88
N ALA A 5 -7.86 11.11 20.09
CA ALA A 5 -8.19 9.77 20.58
C ALA A 5 -9.38 9.15 19.82
N GLU A 6 -10.39 9.96 19.51
CA GLU A 6 -11.57 9.53 18.76
C GLU A 6 -11.20 9.21 17.31
N GLU A 7 -10.43 10.09 16.67
CA GLU A 7 -9.96 9.87 15.29
C GLU A 7 -9.06 8.63 15.19
N ARG A 8 -8.19 8.40 16.18
CA ARG A 8 -7.41 7.16 16.25
C ARG A 8 -8.31 5.92 16.39
N ALA A 9 -9.36 5.97 17.22
CA ALA A 9 -10.28 4.85 17.38
C ALA A 9 -11.03 4.53 16.07
N LYS A 10 -11.40 5.56 15.28
CA LYS A 10 -11.98 5.38 13.94
C LYS A 10 -10.99 4.70 12.97
N ASN A 11 -9.72 5.11 13.00
CA ASN A 11 -8.68 4.47 12.20
C ASN A 11 -8.46 3.00 12.60
N ASP A 12 -8.41 2.71 13.90
CA ASP A 12 -8.27 1.35 14.42
C ASP A 12 -9.45 0.46 13.95
N ALA A 13 -10.67 0.99 13.97
CA ALA A 13 -11.86 0.29 13.47
C ALA A 13 -11.80 0.04 11.95
N ALA A 14 -11.29 1.00 11.16
CA ALA A 14 -11.08 0.81 9.73
C ALA A 14 -10.03 -0.29 9.45
N TRP A 15 -8.94 -0.34 10.22
CA TRP A 15 -7.95 -1.41 10.13
C TRP A 15 -8.57 -2.79 10.37
N ALA A 16 -9.45 -2.93 11.36
CA ALA A 16 -10.13 -4.21 11.63
C ALA A 16 -11.02 -4.69 10.46
N VAL A 17 -11.50 -3.78 9.60
CA VAL A 17 -12.21 -4.12 8.36
C VAL A 17 -11.21 -4.54 7.28
N LEU A 18 -10.14 -3.78 7.07
CA LEU A 18 -9.13 -4.07 6.05
C LEU A 18 -8.37 -5.37 6.32
N GLU A 19 -8.18 -5.75 7.59
CA GLU A 19 -7.59 -7.04 7.99
C GLU A 19 -8.44 -8.26 7.59
N LYS A 20 -9.69 -8.05 7.18
CA LYS A 20 -10.58 -9.08 6.64
C LYS A 20 -10.74 -8.96 5.11
N PHE A 21 -10.00 -8.07 4.47
CA PHE A 21 -10.08 -7.86 3.04
C PHE A 21 -9.31 -8.95 2.28
N GLU A 22 -10.06 -9.81 1.60
CA GLU A 22 -9.51 -11.00 0.92
C GLU A 22 -9.25 -10.79 -0.58
N LYS A 23 -9.79 -9.71 -1.17
CA LYS A 23 -9.51 -9.41 -2.59
C LYS A 23 -8.04 -9.01 -2.76
N PRO A 24 -7.44 -9.26 -3.94
CA PRO A 24 -6.04 -8.94 -4.21
C PRO A 24 -5.63 -7.52 -3.77
N VAL A 25 -4.48 -7.40 -3.11
CA VAL A 25 -3.87 -6.12 -2.69
C VAL A 25 -2.41 -6.07 -3.14
N LEU A 26 -2.05 -5.04 -3.89
CA LEU A 26 -0.66 -4.72 -4.24
C LEU A 26 -0.12 -3.60 -3.35
N THR A 27 1.16 -3.68 -2.97
CA THR A 27 1.94 -2.53 -2.52
C THR A 27 3.02 -2.25 -3.57
N ALA A 28 3.18 -0.97 -3.92
CA ALA A 28 4.09 -0.47 -4.94
C ALA A 28 4.75 0.84 -4.47
N PHE A 29 5.48 0.77 -3.34
CA PHE A 29 6.05 1.93 -2.65
C PHE A 29 7.36 2.39 -3.29
N ALA A 30 7.77 3.64 -3.06
CA ALA A 30 9.09 4.14 -3.43
C ALA A 30 10.16 3.68 -2.43
N ASP A 31 11.40 3.48 -2.87
CA ASP A 31 12.54 3.20 -1.96
C ASP A 31 13.07 4.44 -1.23
N ASP A 32 12.76 5.63 -1.76
CA ASP A 32 13.29 6.93 -1.36
C ASP A 32 12.20 7.91 -0.85
N ASP A 33 11.09 7.39 -0.30
CA ASP A 33 10.10 8.19 0.44
C ASP A 33 10.23 8.00 1.98
N PRO A 34 10.91 8.92 2.71
CA PRO A 34 11.06 8.82 4.16
C PRO A 34 9.75 8.88 4.94
N VAL A 35 8.69 9.47 4.38
CA VAL A 35 7.41 9.67 5.08
C VAL A 35 6.69 8.33 5.25
N THR A 36 6.74 7.47 4.24
CA THR A 36 5.98 6.21 4.21
C THR A 36 6.84 4.95 4.23
N LYS A 37 8.18 5.09 4.23
CA LYS A 37 9.15 3.99 4.25
C LYS A 37 8.83 2.93 5.32
N GLY A 38 8.70 1.68 4.90
CA GLY A 38 8.41 0.54 5.77
C GLY A 38 6.92 0.35 6.07
N GLY A 39 6.06 1.29 5.65
CA GLY A 39 4.62 1.21 5.83
C GLY A 39 3.99 0.03 5.09
N GLU A 40 4.56 -0.38 3.96
CA GLU A 40 4.12 -1.51 3.15
C GLU A 40 4.05 -2.82 3.94
N ALA A 41 4.97 -3.03 4.90
CA ALA A 41 5.06 -4.26 5.67
C ALA A 41 3.78 -4.56 6.47
N ALA A 42 3.09 -3.52 6.97
CA ALA A 42 1.83 -3.69 7.69
C ALA A 42 0.73 -4.23 6.76
N PHE A 43 0.61 -3.71 5.54
CA PHE A 43 -0.37 -4.18 4.56
C PHE A 43 -0.08 -5.63 4.14
N GLN A 44 1.17 -5.92 3.77
CA GLN A 44 1.58 -7.26 3.32
C GLN A 44 1.45 -8.32 4.43
N THR A 45 1.63 -7.90 5.69
CA THR A 45 1.52 -8.81 6.84
C THR A 45 0.08 -9.08 7.23
N ARG A 46 -0.75 -8.02 7.29
CA ARG A 46 -2.06 -8.04 7.95
C ARG A 46 -3.23 -8.28 7.00
N PHE A 47 -3.10 -7.97 5.70
CA PHE A 47 -4.22 -8.12 4.76
C PHE A 47 -4.15 -9.49 4.08
N PRO A 48 -5.18 -10.35 4.20
CA PRO A 48 -5.20 -11.67 3.54
C PRO A 48 -4.99 -11.54 2.02
N GLY A 49 -5.66 -10.58 1.39
CA GLY A 49 -5.54 -10.33 -0.05
C GLY A 49 -4.18 -9.85 -0.53
N ALA A 50 -3.28 -9.43 0.37
CA ALA A 50 -1.90 -9.10 0.02
C ALA A 50 -1.00 -10.34 -0.06
N LYS A 51 -1.37 -11.46 0.58
CA LYS A 51 -0.53 -12.66 0.64
C LYS A 51 -0.34 -13.26 -0.76
N GLY A 52 0.90 -13.58 -1.10
CA GLY A 52 1.27 -14.18 -2.39
C GLY A 52 1.23 -13.24 -3.58
N GLN A 53 0.85 -11.96 -3.39
CA GLN A 53 0.89 -10.97 -4.47
C GLN A 53 2.33 -10.54 -4.75
N LYS A 54 2.61 -10.23 -6.02
CA LYS A 54 3.93 -9.75 -6.45
C LYS A 54 4.11 -8.27 -6.11
N HIS A 55 4.34 -7.98 -4.83
CA HIS A 55 4.67 -6.63 -4.36
C HIS A 55 5.97 -6.13 -5.00
N VAL A 56 6.05 -4.82 -5.19
CA VAL A 56 7.21 -4.17 -5.81
C VAL A 56 7.64 -2.94 -5.02
N THR A 57 8.93 -2.64 -5.11
CA THR A 57 9.49 -1.35 -4.68
C THR A 57 9.99 -0.63 -5.93
N ILE A 58 9.58 0.62 -6.11
CA ILE A 58 9.90 1.44 -7.28
C ILE A 58 11.05 2.37 -6.91
N SER A 59 12.17 2.25 -7.60
CA SER A 59 13.34 3.08 -7.31
C SER A 59 13.22 4.51 -7.84
N GLY A 60 13.59 5.48 -6.99
CA GLY A 60 13.65 6.90 -7.35
C GLY A 60 12.28 7.53 -7.60
N GLY A 61 11.25 7.07 -6.89
CA GLY A 61 9.88 7.60 -6.97
C GLY A 61 9.65 8.80 -6.07
N GLY A 62 10.33 8.85 -4.92
CA GLY A 62 10.03 9.78 -3.85
C GLY A 62 8.57 9.69 -3.37
N HIS A 63 8.13 10.69 -2.62
CA HIS A 63 6.77 10.74 -2.07
C HIS A 63 5.69 10.89 -3.15
N PHE A 64 5.99 11.66 -4.20
CA PHE A 64 5.12 11.85 -5.36
C PHE A 64 5.50 10.89 -6.49
N LEU A 65 5.47 9.58 -6.19
CA LEU A 65 5.95 8.50 -7.06
C LEU A 65 5.35 8.53 -8.46
N GLN A 66 4.09 8.92 -8.60
CA GLN A 66 3.44 9.08 -9.90
C GLN A 66 4.03 10.20 -10.77
N GLU A 67 4.68 11.21 -10.19
CA GLU A 67 5.30 12.31 -10.94
C GLU A 67 6.70 11.93 -11.44
N HIS A 68 7.46 11.20 -10.62
CA HIS A 68 8.84 10.86 -10.96
C HIS A 68 8.98 9.53 -11.71
N ARG A 69 8.08 8.56 -11.45
CA ARG A 69 8.13 7.21 -12.03
C ARG A 69 6.76 6.75 -12.58
N PRO A 70 6.06 7.57 -13.39
CA PRO A 70 4.70 7.28 -13.85
C PRO A 70 4.61 5.95 -14.62
N GLU A 71 5.57 5.65 -15.49
CA GLU A 71 5.55 4.43 -16.32
C GLU A 71 5.75 3.19 -15.46
N ALA A 72 6.71 3.20 -14.54
CA ALA A 72 6.98 2.07 -13.66
C ALA A 72 5.79 1.80 -12.72
N PHE A 73 5.16 2.86 -12.19
CA PHE A 73 3.98 2.73 -11.36
C PHE A 73 2.78 2.19 -12.13
N SER A 74 2.52 2.74 -13.32
CA SER A 74 1.45 2.28 -14.21
C SER A 74 1.64 0.82 -14.61
N GLN A 75 2.88 0.41 -14.92
CA GLN A 75 3.17 -0.96 -15.29
C GLN A 75 2.92 -1.93 -14.12
N ALA A 76 3.27 -1.55 -12.88
CA ALA A 76 2.99 -2.37 -11.70
C ALA A 76 1.47 -2.61 -11.52
N ILE A 77 0.65 -1.59 -11.76
CA ILE A 77 -0.82 -1.70 -11.69
C ILE A 77 -1.35 -2.61 -12.81
N ILE A 78 -0.89 -2.41 -14.05
CA ILE A 78 -1.31 -3.22 -15.20
C ILE A 78 -0.97 -4.70 -14.99
N ASP A 79 0.24 -4.99 -14.54
CA ASP A 79 0.69 -6.35 -14.27
C ASP A 79 -0.13 -7.01 -13.15
N PHE A 80 -0.45 -6.24 -12.11
CA PHE A 80 -1.30 -6.71 -11.02
C PHE A 80 -2.72 -7.06 -11.47
N ILE A 81 -3.34 -6.22 -12.30
CA ILE A 81 -4.67 -6.51 -12.87
C ILE A 81 -4.62 -7.77 -13.73
N ARG A 82 -3.60 -7.91 -14.59
CA ARG A 82 -3.45 -9.09 -15.46
C ARG A 82 -3.21 -10.38 -14.68
N ALA A 83 -2.53 -10.30 -13.53
CA ALA A 83 -2.27 -11.45 -12.66
C ALA A 83 -3.48 -11.85 -11.81
N ASN A 84 -4.54 -11.03 -11.75
CA ASN A 84 -5.73 -11.24 -10.93
C ASN A 84 -7.01 -11.00 -11.75
N PRO A 85 -7.40 -11.93 -12.65
CA PRO A 85 -8.55 -11.79 -13.55
C PRO A 85 -9.92 -11.86 -12.83
#